data_AF-A0AAN8NBD1-F1
#
_entry.id   AF-A0AAN8NBD1-F1
#
_cell.length_a   1.000
_cell.length_b   1.000
_cell.length_c   1.000
_cell.angle_alpha   90.00
_cell.angle_beta   90.00
_cell.angle_gamma   90.00
#
_symmetry.space_group_name_H-M   'P 1'
#
loop_
_entity.id
_entity.type
_entity.pdbx_description
1 polymer ?
#
loop_
_entity_poly.entity_id
_entity_poly.type
_entity_poly.pdbx_seq_one_letter_code
_entity_poly.pdbx_strand_id
1 'polypeptide(L)'
;MWLVSSWFRVVDVVIVHQRLSKRVGTRRAYKPSWHQYSRLQLQYRALSQQTSKKMPPKGKRKAREETPDKNDGTVSPPPVKRPNAGTSSAAATSFFTPTSQKASPIEFIKHGSLLAALWEPVASSSKAVTAPIKDGKIKFAGFDLDSNLISTKSGKTFARDGEDWKWWHPTVPSKLRQMFEEGYRIVIFTNQNGLKASGSKADDKLKEWKKKINYIVTALNLPIHVYAATETDSYRKPRTGMFEHYLSELGADAPLVDMESSVFVGDAAGRKGDFSAGDRKFAENLGLKFLTPEELFLNEEPRPYELDLDPASLPRSAVAPAFEKKHPLEVVVLCGRPGSGKSTLTTKYLVPLGYERINQDILKTKDKCIKAAQGYLKEGESVVIDATNSSRDTRAVWKGVADKAKGAVFRCIYLTTSETLCYHNDGVRAYSGMKSLNPENRTSVGSMAFRTFKSKFQEPHVSEGFQDITVVDFEFRGTDAEFDIWKRHWAP
;
A
#
# COMPACT_ATOMS: atom_id res chain seq x y z
N MET A 1 28.13 3.90 26.09
CA MET A 1 29.10 4.76 25.35
C MET A 1 29.21 4.45 23.84
N TRP A 2 28.88 3.26 23.35
CA TRP A 2 28.90 2.94 21.90
C TRP A 2 27.70 3.46 21.06
N LEU A 3 26.66 4.01 21.69
CA LEU A 3 25.48 4.56 21.00
C LEU A 3 25.58 6.06 20.67
N VAL A 4 26.54 6.78 21.25
CA VAL A 4 26.70 8.23 21.06
C VAL A 4 27.64 8.53 19.88
N SER A 5 28.57 7.63 19.53
CA SER A 5 29.50 7.84 18.40
C SER A 5 28.86 7.65 17.01
N SER A 6 27.78 6.86 16.92
CA SER A 6 27.04 6.65 15.67
C SER A 6 26.12 7.84 15.32
N TRP A 7 25.66 8.58 16.33
CA TRP A 7 24.84 9.78 16.16
C TRP A 7 25.62 10.95 15.54
N PHE A 8 26.89 11.13 15.92
CA PHE A 8 27.75 12.18 15.38
C PHE A 8 28.17 11.92 13.93
N ARG A 9 28.42 10.67 13.53
CA ARG A 9 28.82 10.34 12.15
C ARG A 9 27.73 10.58 11.09
N VAL A 10 26.45 10.53 11.45
CA VAL A 10 25.33 10.73 10.51
C VAL A 10 25.03 12.22 10.29
N VAL A 11 25.21 13.06 11.30
CA VAL A 11 24.99 14.51 11.20
C VAL A 11 26.15 15.20 10.46
N ASP A 12 27.38 14.71 10.61
CA ASP A 12 28.56 15.28 9.96
C ASP A 12 28.57 15.10 8.43
N VAL A 13 28.05 13.98 7.90
CA VAL A 13 28.00 13.75 6.45
C VAL A 13 27.04 14.73 5.75
N VAL A 14 25.93 15.10 6.41
CA VAL A 14 24.94 16.05 5.87
C VAL A 14 25.46 17.49 5.92
N ILE A 15 26.17 17.87 6.99
CA ILE A 15 26.70 19.23 7.17
C ILE A 15 27.95 19.47 6.31
N VAL A 16 28.82 18.48 6.14
CA VAL A 16 30.04 18.60 5.31
C VAL A 16 29.69 18.73 3.81
N HIS A 17 28.65 18.05 3.32
CA HIS A 17 28.22 18.19 1.93
C HIS A 17 27.55 19.55 1.62
N GLN A 18 26.77 20.11 2.56
CA GLN A 18 26.21 21.45 2.39
C GLN A 18 27.29 22.55 2.42
N ARG A 19 28.40 22.35 3.14
CA ARG A 19 29.53 23.31 3.17
C ARG A 19 30.44 23.22 1.95
N LEU A 20 30.62 22.04 1.35
CA LEU A 20 31.42 21.86 0.12
C LEU A 20 30.71 22.42 -1.12
N SER A 21 29.38 22.31 -1.19
CA SER A 21 28.56 22.92 -2.26
C SER A 21 28.66 24.45 -2.31
N LYS A 22 28.95 25.12 -1.18
CA LYS A 22 29.13 26.58 -1.12
C LYS A 22 30.55 27.07 -1.43
N ARG A 23 31.56 26.19 -1.49
CA ARG A 23 32.98 26.59 -1.71
C ARG A 23 33.50 26.32 -3.12
N VAL A 24 32.81 25.53 -3.94
CA VAL A 24 33.20 25.28 -5.32
C VAL A 24 32.11 25.84 -6.22
N GLY A 25 32.36 27.00 -6.83
CA GLY A 25 31.46 27.71 -7.73
C GLY A 25 31.27 27.02 -9.07
N THR A 26 30.81 25.77 -9.08
CA THR A 26 30.44 25.05 -10.30
C THR A 26 28.95 24.76 -10.28
N ARG A 27 28.19 25.49 -11.12
CA ARG A 27 26.78 25.20 -11.45
C ARG A 27 26.71 23.88 -12.24
N ARG A 28 26.76 22.76 -11.55
CA ARG A 28 26.21 21.50 -12.04
C ARG A 28 25.32 20.97 -10.92
N ALA A 29 24.01 21.04 -11.14
CA ALA A 29 23.03 20.52 -10.20
C ALA A 29 23.28 19.01 -10.04
N TYR A 30 23.94 18.63 -8.94
CA TYR A 30 24.08 17.24 -8.53
C TYR A 30 22.69 16.76 -8.10
N LYS A 31 21.95 16.12 -9.02
CA LYS A 31 20.76 15.33 -8.68
C LYS A 31 21.28 14.06 -8.00
N PRO A 32 21.00 13.81 -6.71
CA PRO A 32 21.32 12.53 -6.11
C PRO A 32 20.57 11.45 -6.90
N SER A 33 21.26 10.38 -7.30
CA SER A 33 20.57 9.22 -7.87
C SER A 33 19.63 8.65 -6.82
N TRP A 34 18.47 8.17 -7.25
CA TRP A 34 17.47 7.52 -6.38
C TRP A 34 18.08 6.46 -5.45
N HIS A 35 19.21 5.85 -5.84
CA HIS A 35 19.97 4.86 -5.08
C HIS A 35 20.49 5.35 -3.71
N GLN A 36 20.89 6.62 -3.58
CA GLN A 36 21.36 7.17 -2.29
C GLN A 36 20.18 7.60 -1.41
N TYR A 37 19.13 8.15 -2.02
CA TYR A 37 17.95 8.65 -1.30
C TYR A 37 17.08 7.51 -0.77
N SER A 38 16.92 6.42 -1.54
CA SER A 38 16.21 5.23 -1.10
C SER A 38 16.95 4.51 0.03
N ARG A 39 18.27 4.30 -0.07
CA ARG A 39 19.03 3.61 1.00
C ARG A 39 18.98 4.36 2.33
N LEU A 40 19.11 5.68 2.33
CA LEU A 40 19.03 6.51 3.54
C LEU A 40 17.60 6.59 4.12
N GLN A 41 16.58 6.76 3.28
CA GLN A 41 15.18 6.73 3.76
C GLN A 41 14.75 5.34 4.24
N LEU A 42 15.21 4.27 3.58
CA LEU A 42 14.89 2.88 3.93
C LEU A 42 15.62 2.41 5.19
N GLN A 43 16.90 2.78 5.36
CA GLN A 43 17.63 2.56 6.62
C GLN A 43 16.99 3.34 7.78
N TYR A 44 16.57 4.58 7.54
CA TYR A 44 15.87 5.39 8.56
C TYR A 44 14.54 4.74 8.98
N ARG A 45 13.74 4.24 8.03
CA ARG A 45 12.47 3.54 8.32
C ARG A 45 12.68 2.22 9.06
N ALA A 46 13.65 1.40 8.64
CA ALA A 46 13.97 0.13 9.30
C ALA A 46 14.43 0.34 10.76
N LEU A 47 15.26 1.35 11.02
CA LEU A 47 15.72 1.71 12.38
C LEU A 47 14.58 2.24 13.27
N SER A 48 13.64 3.00 12.69
CA SER A 48 12.48 3.53 13.43
C SER A 48 11.47 2.46 13.86
N GLN A 49 11.36 1.34 13.14
CA GLN A 49 10.48 0.22 13.50
C GLN A 49 11.09 -0.69 14.56
N GLN A 50 12.42 -0.78 14.66
CA GLN A 50 13.09 -1.57 15.70
C GLN A 50 13.01 -0.93 17.09
N THR A 51 12.97 0.41 17.18
CA THR A 51 12.86 1.13 18.46
C THR A 51 11.47 1.05 19.09
N SER A 52 10.43 0.79 18.29
CA SER A 52 9.04 0.63 18.77
C SER A 52 8.75 -0.74 19.43
N LYS A 53 9.65 -1.73 19.33
CA LYS A 53 9.43 -3.10 19.85
C LYS A 53 9.90 -3.34 21.29
N LYS A 54 10.36 -2.32 22.02
CA LYS A 54 10.82 -2.47 23.41
C LYS A 54 9.87 -1.83 24.43
N MET A 55 8.65 -2.35 24.56
CA MET A 55 7.88 -2.27 25.82
C MET A 55 7.01 -3.52 25.99
N PRO A 56 7.20 -4.32 27.06
CA PRO A 56 6.34 -5.48 27.34
C PRO A 56 5.05 -5.05 28.06
N PRO A 57 3.88 -5.60 27.74
CA PRO A 57 2.68 -5.40 28.53
C PRO A 57 2.70 -6.27 29.80
N LYS A 58 2.32 -5.66 30.93
CA LYS A 58 2.19 -6.25 32.26
C LYS A 58 1.08 -7.32 32.29
N GLY A 59 1.38 -8.48 32.87
CA GLY A 59 0.48 -9.62 32.99
C GLY A 59 -0.61 -9.48 34.06
N LYS A 60 -1.65 -10.31 33.91
CA LYS A 60 -2.61 -10.68 34.98
C LYS A 60 -2.94 -12.18 34.87
N ARG A 61 -3.32 -12.70 36.04
CA ARG A 61 -3.16 -14.07 36.58
C ARG A 61 -4.16 -15.12 36.07
N LYS A 62 -3.74 -16.38 36.26
CA LYS A 62 -4.49 -17.66 36.15
C LYS A 62 -5.64 -17.78 37.17
N ALA A 63 -6.65 -18.57 36.81
CA ALA A 63 -7.45 -19.37 37.73
C ALA A 63 -7.61 -20.80 37.15
N ARG A 64 -7.67 -21.78 38.05
CA ARG A 64 -7.67 -23.25 37.89
C ARG A 64 -8.97 -23.79 38.51
N GLU A 65 -9.35 -25.01 38.11
CA GLU A 65 -10.27 -26.01 38.71
C GLU A 65 -11.39 -26.41 37.72
N GLU A 66 -11.89 -27.64 37.63
CA GLU A 66 -11.54 -29.01 38.04
C GLU A 66 -12.49 -29.95 37.25
N THR A 67 -12.09 -31.20 37.01
CA THR A 67 -12.90 -32.29 36.40
C THR A 67 -13.79 -32.98 37.43
N PRO A 68 -14.82 -33.76 37.03
CA PRO A 68 -14.60 -35.22 37.02
C PRO A 68 -15.27 -36.03 35.88
N ASP A 69 -14.74 -37.25 35.76
CA ASP A 69 -14.96 -38.42 34.90
C ASP A 69 -16.39 -38.85 34.52
N LYS A 70 -16.51 -39.54 33.36
CA LYS A 70 -16.86 -40.99 33.30
C LYS A 70 -16.72 -41.64 31.90
N ASN A 71 -16.23 -42.89 31.94
CA ASN A 71 -16.00 -43.92 30.92
C ASN A 71 -17.23 -44.32 30.06
N ASP A 72 -16.99 -44.71 28.80
CA ASP A 72 -16.98 -46.11 28.30
C ASP A 72 -16.68 -46.08 26.78
N GLY A 73 -15.68 -46.78 26.24
CA GLY A 73 -15.78 -48.19 25.80
C GLY A 73 -16.76 -48.31 24.61
N THR A 74 -16.42 -48.72 23.37
CA THR A 74 -15.55 -49.80 22.91
C THR A 74 -15.64 -49.93 21.37
N VAL A 75 -14.56 -50.41 20.73
CA VAL A 75 -14.52 -51.39 19.60
C VAL A 75 -14.84 -50.93 18.14
N SER A 76 -13.79 -50.88 17.30
CA SER A 76 -13.77 -51.31 15.88
C SER A 76 -13.41 -52.83 15.82
N PRO A 77 -13.38 -53.61 14.70
CA PRO A 77 -13.27 -53.27 13.25
C PRO A 77 -13.98 -54.33 12.29
N PRO A 78 -13.52 -54.75 11.07
CA PRO A 78 -13.32 -54.09 9.75
C PRO A 78 -13.97 -54.87 8.52
N PRO A 79 -13.34 -55.09 7.32
CA PRO A 79 -13.77 -54.55 6.00
C PRO A 79 -13.96 -55.61 4.87
N VAL A 80 -14.58 -55.30 3.71
CA VAL A 80 -14.54 -56.23 2.54
C VAL A 80 -14.59 -55.55 1.15
N LYS A 81 -13.45 -55.68 0.44
CA LYS A 81 -13.16 -55.98 -1.00
C LYS A 81 -13.64 -55.09 -2.16
N ARG A 82 -12.66 -54.77 -3.03
CA ARG A 82 -12.76 -54.49 -4.48
C ARG A 82 -13.02 -55.79 -5.29
N PRO A 83 -13.46 -55.66 -6.55
CA PRO A 83 -12.61 -56.22 -7.63
C PRO A 83 -12.47 -55.33 -8.89
N ASN A 84 -11.24 -55.35 -9.42
CA ASN A 84 -10.76 -55.39 -10.83
C ASN A 84 -11.63 -54.84 -11.98
N ALA A 85 -11.16 -53.86 -12.75
CA ALA A 85 -10.22 -53.94 -13.89
C ALA A 85 -10.94 -54.17 -15.22
N GLY A 86 -10.96 -53.12 -16.05
CA GLY A 86 -11.39 -53.15 -17.45
C GLY A 86 -10.43 -52.28 -18.27
N THR A 87 -9.69 -52.92 -19.15
CA THR A 87 -8.76 -52.35 -20.13
C THR A 87 -9.53 -51.67 -21.26
N SER A 88 -9.19 -50.42 -21.58
CA SER A 88 -9.32 -49.89 -22.95
C SER A 88 -8.29 -48.79 -23.20
N SER A 89 -7.70 -48.86 -24.39
CA SER A 89 -6.55 -48.10 -24.87
C SER A 89 -6.95 -46.70 -25.37
N ALA A 90 -6.29 -45.67 -24.85
CA ALA A 90 -6.16 -44.39 -25.53
C ALA A 90 -4.80 -43.77 -25.18
N ALA A 91 -4.01 -43.50 -26.21
CA ALA A 91 -2.71 -42.86 -26.13
C ALA A 91 -2.82 -41.50 -25.43
N ALA A 92 -2.13 -41.34 -24.30
CA ALA A 92 -1.82 -40.06 -23.70
C ALA A 92 -0.34 -40.06 -23.34
N THR A 93 0.38 -39.11 -23.93
CA THR A 93 1.78 -38.77 -23.65
C THR A 93 2.06 -38.73 -22.16
N SER A 94 2.80 -39.73 -21.69
CA SER A 94 3.37 -39.80 -20.35
C SER A 94 4.49 -38.75 -20.21
N PHE A 95 4.15 -37.59 -19.65
CA PHE A 95 5.10 -36.58 -19.16
C PHE A 95 5.18 -36.57 -17.63
N PHE A 96 5.10 -37.76 -17.02
CA PHE A 96 5.37 -37.93 -15.60
C PHE A 96 6.19 -39.20 -15.37
N THR A 97 7.50 -39.00 -15.18
CA THR A 97 8.24 -39.84 -14.23
C THR A 97 8.88 -38.90 -13.20
N PRO A 98 8.55 -39.05 -11.91
CA PRO A 98 9.08 -38.21 -10.86
C PRO A 98 10.46 -38.71 -10.45
N THR A 99 11.50 -37.90 -10.65
CA THR A 99 12.71 -38.08 -9.85
C THR A 99 12.38 -37.62 -8.43
N SER A 100 11.99 -38.60 -7.61
CA SER A 100 11.74 -38.46 -6.17
C SER A 100 13.03 -38.05 -5.45
N GLN A 101 13.32 -36.76 -5.46
CA GLN A 101 13.86 -36.09 -4.29
C GLN A 101 12.69 -35.32 -3.70
N LYS A 102 12.18 -35.74 -2.53
CA LYS A 102 11.09 -35.03 -1.84
C LYS A 102 11.57 -33.61 -1.57
N ALA A 103 11.17 -32.66 -2.41
CA ALA A 103 11.39 -31.26 -2.12
C ALA A 103 10.65 -30.90 -0.83
N SER A 104 11.32 -30.21 0.08
CA SER A 104 10.68 -29.71 1.29
C SER A 104 9.55 -28.76 0.89
N PRO A 105 8.40 -28.82 1.59
CA PRO A 105 7.32 -27.89 1.33
C PRO A 105 7.78 -26.45 1.61
N ILE A 106 7.25 -25.48 0.86
CA ILE A 106 7.52 -24.06 1.12
C ILE A 106 6.98 -23.65 2.50
N GLU A 107 7.84 -23.01 3.31
CA GLU A 107 7.48 -22.51 4.63
C GLU A 107 7.31 -20.99 4.63
N PHE A 108 6.15 -20.53 5.09
CA PHE A 108 5.81 -19.10 5.13
C PHE A 108 5.94 -18.52 6.54
N ILE A 109 6.65 -17.41 6.63
CA ILE A 109 6.76 -16.56 7.83
C ILE A 109 5.78 -15.39 7.69
N LYS A 110 5.06 -15.07 8.77
CA LYS A 110 4.08 -13.98 8.81
C LYS A 110 4.69 -12.73 9.47
N HIS A 111 4.76 -11.64 8.71
CA HIS A 111 5.22 -10.32 9.17
C HIS A 111 4.06 -9.32 9.18
N GLY A 112 3.24 -9.38 10.24
CA GLY A 112 2.00 -8.61 10.29
C GLY A 112 1.01 -9.10 9.25
N SER A 113 0.72 -8.28 8.24
CA SER A 113 -0.15 -8.57 7.09
C SER A 113 0.61 -9.14 5.87
N LEU A 114 1.93 -9.27 5.95
CA LEU A 114 2.75 -9.88 4.90
C LEU A 114 2.99 -11.36 5.19
N LEU A 115 2.85 -12.22 4.18
CA LEU A 115 3.43 -13.56 4.17
C LEU A 115 4.68 -13.55 3.29
N ALA A 116 5.79 -14.04 3.82
CA ALA A 116 7.07 -14.12 3.12
C ALA A 116 7.60 -15.56 3.17
N ALA A 117 8.21 -16.02 2.09
CA ALA A 117 8.88 -17.31 2.01
C ALA A 117 10.01 -17.28 0.98
N LEU A 118 11.04 -18.09 1.21
CA LEU A 118 12.02 -18.49 0.21
C LEU A 118 11.90 -20.00 0.05
N TRP A 119 11.77 -20.46 -1.19
CA TRP A 119 11.84 -21.89 -1.51
C TRP A 119 13.08 -22.16 -2.36
N GLU A 120 13.80 -23.24 -2.07
CA GLU A 120 14.99 -23.68 -2.79
C GLU A 120 14.92 -25.17 -3.13
N PRO A 121 15.39 -25.60 -4.31
CA PRO A 121 15.52 -27.02 -4.64
C PRO A 121 16.49 -27.74 -3.70
N VAL A 122 16.17 -28.99 -3.31
CA VAL A 122 17.00 -29.82 -2.41
C VAL A 122 18.42 -30.08 -2.95
N ALA A 123 18.60 -30.09 -4.28
CA ALA A 123 19.89 -30.27 -4.94
C ALA A 123 20.62 -28.95 -5.26
N SER A 124 20.11 -27.79 -4.82
CA SER A 124 20.66 -26.47 -5.15
C SER A 124 21.97 -26.19 -4.39
N SER A 125 23.04 -26.84 -4.82
CA SER A 125 24.44 -26.38 -4.65
C SER A 125 24.87 -25.44 -5.80
N SER A 126 23.90 -24.89 -6.56
CA SER A 126 24.20 -24.12 -7.76
C SER A 126 24.74 -22.72 -7.39
N LYS A 127 25.97 -22.46 -7.81
CA LYS A 127 26.67 -21.16 -7.74
C LYS A 127 25.90 -19.97 -8.36
N ALA A 128 24.76 -20.21 -9.02
CA ALA A 128 23.90 -19.19 -9.61
C ALA A 128 23.14 -18.35 -8.56
N VAL A 129 22.83 -18.91 -7.39
CA VAL A 129 22.14 -18.19 -6.30
C VAL A 129 23.02 -17.08 -5.68
N THR A 130 24.33 -17.21 -5.83
CA THR A 130 25.35 -16.40 -5.16
C THR A 130 26.27 -15.62 -6.09
N ALA A 131 26.08 -15.68 -7.42
CA ALA A 131 26.95 -14.93 -8.34
C ALA A 131 26.49 -13.45 -8.43
N PRO A 132 27.20 -12.49 -7.81
CA PRO A 132 27.06 -11.10 -8.18
C PRO A 132 27.36 -10.95 -9.68
N ILE A 133 26.61 -10.08 -10.34
CA ILE A 133 26.90 -9.70 -11.73
C ILE A 133 28.20 -8.89 -11.74
N LYS A 134 28.79 -8.71 -12.93
CA LYS A 134 29.80 -7.67 -13.21
C LYS A 134 29.45 -6.40 -12.40
N ASP A 135 30.41 -5.93 -11.61
CA ASP A 135 30.30 -4.78 -10.69
C ASP A 135 29.66 -5.02 -9.31
N GLY A 136 29.43 -6.27 -8.89
CA GLY A 136 29.02 -6.56 -7.52
C GLY A 136 27.57 -6.16 -7.21
N LYS A 137 26.67 -6.28 -8.19
CA LYS A 137 25.23 -6.00 -8.05
C LYS A 137 24.38 -7.25 -8.28
N ILE A 138 23.17 -7.26 -7.72
CA ILE A 138 22.14 -8.29 -7.92
C ILE A 138 21.10 -7.76 -8.91
N LYS A 139 20.65 -8.62 -9.82
CA LYS A 139 19.49 -8.36 -10.69
C LYS A 139 18.33 -9.22 -10.23
N PHE A 140 17.11 -8.71 -10.33
CA PHE A 140 15.92 -9.51 -10.05
C PHE A 140 14.84 -9.33 -11.11
N ALA A 141 14.02 -10.36 -11.22
CA ALA A 141 12.80 -10.38 -12.01
C ALA A 141 11.64 -10.61 -11.04
N GLY A 142 10.86 -9.55 -10.83
CA GLY A 142 9.67 -9.60 -10.01
C GLY A 142 8.44 -9.93 -10.86
N PHE A 143 7.54 -10.73 -10.30
CA PHE A 143 6.34 -11.19 -11.00
C PHE A 143 5.11 -11.01 -10.12
N ASP A 144 3.99 -10.55 -10.68
CA ASP A 144 2.68 -10.91 -10.12
C ASP A 144 2.44 -12.43 -10.26
N LEU A 145 1.47 -12.96 -9.52
CA LEU A 145 1.11 -14.37 -9.57
C LEU A 145 -0.07 -14.63 -10.50
N ASP A 146 -1.23 -14.07 -10.18
CA ASP A 146 -2.53 -14.47 -10.73
C ASP A 146 -2.81 -13.68 -12.02
N SER A 147 -3.08 -14.37 -13.12
CA SER A 147 -3.15 -13.83 -14.49
C SER A 147 -1.79 -13.38 -15.08
N ASN A 148 -0.69 -13.66 -14.39
CA ASN A 148 0.68 -13.44 -14.90
C ASN A 148 1.46 -14.74 -15.04
N LEU A 149 1.85 -15.38 -13.93
CA LEU A 149 2.52 -16.68 -13.97
C LEU A 149 1.52 -17.82 -14.18
N ILE A 150 0.32 -17.66 -13.63
CA ILE A 150 -0.72 -18.68 -13.63
C ILE A 150 -2.09 -18.11 -14.01
N SER A 151 -3.00 -18.96 -14.44
CA SER A 151 -4.42 -18.65 -14.59
C SER A 151 -5.26 -19.77 -13.96
N THR A 152 -6.56 -19.56 -13.76
CA THR A 152 -7.43 -20.60 -13.22
C THR A 152 -7.68 -21.69 -14.28
N LYS A 153 -7.69 -22.95 -13.86
CA LYS A 153 -8.11 -24.05 -14.75
C LYS A 153 -9.60 -23.97 -15.05
N SER A 154 -10.38 -23.53 -14.07
CA SER A 154 -11.84 -23.47 -14.13
C SER A 154 -12.41 -22.29 -14.92
N GLY A 155 -11.57 -21.34 -15.35
CA GLY A 155 -11.98 -20.12 -16.07
C GLY A 155 -12.66 -19.07 -15.20
N LYS A 156 -12.80 -19.31 -13.88
CA LYS A 156 -13.31 -18.31 -12.94
C LYS A 156 -12.26 -17.25 -12.64
N THR A 157 -12.71 -16.05 -12.27
CA THR A 157 -11.81 -14.97 -11.82
C THR A 157 -10.98 -15.35 -10.59
N PHE A 158 -11.55 -16.13 -9.66
CA PHE A 158 -10.86 -16.60 -8.47
C PHE A 158 -10.79 -18.13 -8.45
N ALA A 159 -9.63 -18.67 -8.05
CA ALA A 159 -9.41 -20.10 -7.91
C ALA A 159 -10.35 -20.70 -6.85
N ARG A 160 -10.87 -21.91 -7.12
CA ARG A 160 -11.78 -22.63 -6.22
C ARG A 160 -11.05 -23.28 -5.04
N ASP A 161 -9.85 -23.79 -5.28
CA ASP A 161 -9.02 -24.55 -4.36
C ASP A 161 -7.53 -24.44 -4.75
N GLY A 162 -6.65 -25.15 -4.04
CA GLY A 162 -5.21 -25.14 -4.28
C GLY A 162 -4.75 -25.79 -5.60
N GLU A 163 -5.63 -26.48 -6.32
CA GLU A 163 -5.33 -27.22 -7.56
C GLU A 163 -5.92 -26.54 -8.82
N ASP A 164 -6.86 -25.61 -8.65
CA ASP A 164 -7.47 -24.77 -9.69
C ASP A 164 -6.52 -23.67 -10.22
N TRP A 165 -5.37 -24.11 -10.73
CA TRP A 165 -4.39 -23.27 -11.41
C TRP A 165 -3.72 -24.04 -12.54
N LYS A 166 -3.39 -23.34 -13.62
CA LYS A 166 -2.53 -23.79 -14.71
C LYS A 166 -1.52 -22.69 -15.00
N TRP A 167 -0.42 -23.02 -15.67
CA TRP A 167 0.47 -21.99 -16.22
C TRP A 167 -0.34 -21.04 -17.09
N TRP A 168 -0.06 -19.74 -16.96
CA TRP A 168 -0.72 -18.72 -17.80
C TRP A 168 -0.47 -19.02 -19.28
N HIS A 169 0.77 -19.38 -19.61
CA HIS A 169 1.17 -19.89 -20.92
C HIS A 169 2.22 -21.00 -20.77
N PRO A 170 2.31 -21.99 -21.69
CA PRO A 170 3.32 -23.06 -21.62
C PRO A 170 4.79 -22.59 -21.57
N THR A 171 5.08 -21.36 -22.02
CA THR A 171 6.43 -20.79 -22.01
C THR A 171 6.86 -20.24 -20.65
N VAL A 172 5.95 -20.10 -19.68
CA VAL A 172 6.27 -19.52 -18.36
C VAL A 172 7.43 -20.26 -17.66
N PRO A 173 7.41 -21.60 -17.50
CA PRO A 173 8.48 -22.29 -16.77
C PRO A 173 9.84 -22.21 -17.46
N SER A 174 9.89 -22.31 -18.79
CA SER A 174 11.15 -22.22 -19.55
C SER A 174 11.72 -20.80 -19.50
N LYS A 175 10.87 -19.77 -19.59
CA LYS A 175 11.32 -18.38 -19.53
C LYS A 175 11.88 -18.01 -18.16
N LEU A 176 11.25 -18.47 -17.07
CA LEU A 176 11.77 -18.23 -15.71
C LEU A 176 13.13 -18.94 -15.49
N ARG A 177 13.31 -20.16 -16.02
CA ARG A 177 14.61 -20.86 -15.99
C ARG A 177 15.67 -20.11 -16.78
N GLN A 178 15.34 -19.64 -17.98
CA GLN A 178 16.24 -18.80 -18.79
C GLN A 178 16.68 -17.55 -18.01
N MET A 179 15.73 -16.82 -17.42
CA MET A 179 16.06 -15.61 -16.65
C MET A 179 16.94 -15.94 -15.44
N PHE A 180 16.69 -17.06 -14.76
CA PHE A 180 17.56 -17.51 -13.67
C PHE A 180 18.99 -17.81 -14.15
N GLU A 181 19.14 -18.48 -15.30
CA GLU A 181 20.45 -18.74 -15.93
C GLU A 181 21.16 -17.43 -16.37
N GLU A 182 20.40 -16.41 -16.76
CA GLU A 182 20.88 -15.05 -17.04
C GLU A 182 21.22 -14.23 -15.78
N GLY A 183 21.13 -14.83 -14.59
CA GLY A 183 21.52 -14.22 -13.32
C GLY A 183 20.43 -13.41 -12.62
N TYR A 184 19.17 -13.52 -13.04
CA TYR A 184 18.06 -12.91 -12.32
C TYR A 184 17.67 -13.75 -11.10
N ARG A 185 17.48 -13.08 -9.96
CA ARG A 185 16.70 -13.66 -8.85
C ARG A 185 15.22 -13.58 -9.17
N ILE A 186 14.50 -14.69 -8.98
CA ILE A 186 13.07 -14.77 -9.24
C ILE A 186 12.29 -14.44 -7.96
N VAL A 187 11.43 -13.43 -8.04
CA VAL A 187 10.64 -12.95 -6.89
C VAL A 187 9.17 -12.81 -7.29
N ILE A 188 8.27 -13.32 -6.46
CA ILE A 188 6.82 -13.18 -6.65
C ILE A 188 6.29 -12.15 -5.64
N PHE A 189 5.60 -11.14 -6.15
CA PHE A 189 4.92 -10.10 -5.36
C PHE A 189 3.43 -10.15 -5.67
N THR A 190 2.60 -10.61 -4.73
CA THR A 190 1.17 -10.84 -4.98
C THR A 190 0.24 -10.17 -3.97
N ASN A 191 -0.86 -9.62 -4.46
CA ASN A 191 -1.88 -8.94 -3.67
C ASN A 191 -3.01 -9.92 -3.28
N GLN A 192 -3.02 -10.42 -2.04
CA GLN A 192 -3.87 -11.53 -1.58
C GLN A 192 -4.86 -11.12 -0.47
N ASN A 193 -5.66 -10.07 -0.71
CA ASN A 193 -6.67 -9.58 0.26
C ASN A 193 -7.69 -10.64 0.69
N GLY A 194 -7.91 -11.68 -0.13
CA GLY A 194 -8.79 -12.80 0.19
C GLY A 194 -8.29 -13.69 1.34
N LEU A 195 -7.01 -13.54 1.73
CA LEU A 195 -6.36 -14.28 2.82
C LEU A 195 -6.42 -13.53 4.17
N LYS A 196 -7.14 -12.40 4.24
CA LYS A 196 -7.32 -11.66 5.48
C LYS A 196 -7.86 -12.60 6.58
N ALA A 197 -7.22 -12.58 7.74
CA ALA A 197 -7.51 -13.53 8.82
C ALA A 197 -8.78 -13.16 9.60
N SER A 198 -9.73 -14.10 9.69
CA SER A 198 -10.53 -14.40 10.89
C SER A 198 -11.43 -15.63 10.66
N GLY A 199 -11.45 -16.55 11.62
CA GLY A 199 -12.31 -17.74 11.61
C GLY A 199 -11.80 -18.92 10.76
N SER A 200 -12.44 -20.09 10.93
CA SER A 200 -12.03 -21.37 10.31
C SER A 200 -11.92 -21.32 8.78
N LYS A 201 -12.84 -20.60 8.11
CA LYS A 201 -12.82 -20.43 6.66
C LYS A 201 -11.59 -19.66 6.16
N ALA A 202 -10.98 -18.81 6.98
CA ALA A 202 -9.76 -18.11 6.61
C ALA A 202 -8.54 -19.04 6.67
N ASP A 203 -8.51 -19.95 7.65
CA ASP A 203 -7.43 -20.94 7.79
C ASP A 203 -7.42 -21.91 6.62
N ASP A 204 -8.59 -22.36 6.17
CA ASP A 204 -8.69 -23.27 5.02
C ASP A 204 -8.26 -22.58 3.72
N LYS A 205 -8.67 -21.34 3.48
CA LYS A 205 -8.18 -20.55 2.34
C LYS A 205 -6.67 -20.37 2.36
N LEU A 206 -6.09 -20.11 3.54
CA LEU A 206 -4.65 -19.97 3.70
C LEU A 206 -3.93 -21.29 3.42
N LYS A 207 -4.46 -22.43 3.90
CA LYS A 207 -3.91 -23.76 3.61
C LYS A 207 -3.94 -24.06 2.11
N GLU A 208 -5.08 -23.85 1.45
CA GLU A 208 -5.23 -24.08 0.00
C GLU A 208 -4.31 -23.16 -0.82
N TRP A 209 -4.18 -21.90 -0.43
CA TRP A 209 -3.25 -20.98 -1.08
C TRP A 209 -1.79 -21.41 -0.89
N LYS A 210 -1.38 -21.82 0.32
CA LYS A 210 -0.02 -22.35 0.55
C LYS A 210 0.24 -23.63 -0.26
N LYS A 211 -0.75 -24.51 -0.37
CA LYS A 211 -0.71 -25.73 -1.21
C LYS A 211 -0.51 -25.37 -2.68
N LYS A 212 -1.26 -24.38 -3.20
CA LYS A 212 -1.09 -23.83 -4.55
C LYS A 212 0.33 -23.32 -4.79
N ILE A 213 0.86 -22.49 -3.91
CA ILE A 213 2.24 -21.98 -4.06
C ILE A 213 3.26 -23.12 -4.02
N ASN A 214 3.08 -24.09 -3.12
CA ASN A 214 3.97 -25.26 -3.05
C ASN A 214 4.04 -26.02 -4.39
N TYR A 215 2.90 -26.24 -5.05
CA TYR A 215 2.89 -26.87 -6.36
C TYR A 215 3.61 -26.05 -7.43
N ILE A 216 3.43 -24.72 -7.42
CA ILE A 216 4.05 -23.82 -8.39
C ILE A 216 5.58 -23.81 -8.24
N VAL A 217 6.09 -23.59 -7.03
CA VAL A 217 7.55 -23.52 -6.79
C VAL A 217 8.22 -24.87 -7.04
N THR A 218 7.58 -25.98 -6.65
CA THR A 218 8.09 -27.33 -6.93
C THR A 218 8.16 -27.60 -8.44
N ALA A 219 7.15 -27.18 -9.21
CA ALA A 219 7.12 -27.37 -10.66
C ALA A 219 8.13 -26.47 -11.40
N LEU A 220 8.44 -25.29 -10.87
CA LEU A 220 9.50 -24.43 -11.42
C LEU A 220 10.89 -24.99 -11.10
N ASN A 221 11.04 -25.57 -9.91
CA ASN A 221 12.30 -26.12 -9.40
C ASN A 221 13.44 -25.09 -9.45
N LEU A 222 13.15 -23.86 -9.00
CA LEU A 222 14.07 -22.73 -8.93
C LEU A 222 14.02 -22.08 -7.54
N PRO A 223 15.11 -21.45 -7.06
CA PRO A 223 15.07 -20.57 -5.90
C PRO A 223 14.10 -19.40 -6.13
N ILE A 224 13.02 -19.33 -5.34
CA ILE A 224 11.95 -18.34 -5.52
C ILE A 224 11.59 -17.69 -4.19
N HIS A 225 11.68 -16.37 -4.15
CA HIS A 225 11.10 -15.58 -3.06
C HIS A 225 9.62 -15.32 -3.34
N VAL A 226 8.76 -15.45 -2.33
CA VAL A 226 7.32 -15.20 -2.44
C VAL A 226 6.88 -14.25 -1.34
N TYR A 227 6.28 -13.12 -1.75
CA TYR A 227 5.71 -12.11 -0.89
C TYR A 227 4.24 -11.92 -1.21
N ALA A 228 3.36 -12.10 -0.21
CA ALA A 228 1.93 -11.95 -0.36
C ALA A 228 1.35 -10.93 0.63
N ALA A 229 0.85 -9.81 0.10
CA ALA A 229 0.18 -8.77 0.90
C ALA A 229 -1.28 -9.17 1.18
N THR A 230 -1.61 -9.45 2.44
CA THR A 230 -2.95 -9.94 2.82
C THR A 230 -3.93 -8.84 3.22
N GLU A 231 -3.47 -7.59 3.34
CA GLU A 231 -4.28 -6.43 3.68
C GLU A 231 -3.99 -5.22 2.77
N THR A 232 -4.85 -4.20 2.86
CA THR A 232 -4.71 -2.95 2.11
C THR A 232 -3.82 -1.97 2.87
N ASP A 233 -2.52 -2.27 3.00
CA ASP A 233 -1.54 -1.44 3.70
C ASP A 233 -0.28 -1.21 2.86
N SER A 234 0.84 -0.79 3.48
CA SER A 234 2.10 -0.51 2.79
C SER A 234 2.63 -1.67 1.95
N TYR A 235 2.27 -2.92 2.25
CA TYR A 235 2.71 -4.07 1.46
C TYR A 235 1.92 -4.24 0.16
N ARG A 236 0.66 -3.78 0.10
CA ARG A 236 -0.18 -4.00 -1.08
C ARG A 236 0.22 -3.08 -2.22
N LYS A 237 0.56 -3.68 -3.37
CA LYS A 237 0.84 -2.97 -4.63
C LYS A 237 -0.30 -1.99 -4.94
N PRO A 238 0.01 -0.75 -5.37
CA PRO A 238 1.29 -0.30 -5.93
C PRO A 238 2.33 0.17 -4.91
N ARG A 239 2.04 0.09 -3.61
CA ARG A 239 3.00 0.50 -2.57
C ARG A 239 4.18 -0.46 -2.50
N THR A 240 5.31 0.06 -2.06
CA THR A 240 6.62 -0.58 -2.18
C THR A 240 6.96 -1.56 -1.06
N GLY A 241 6.10 -1.71 -0.05
CA GLY A 241 6.45 -2.41 1.20
C GLY A 241 6.92 -3.86 1.02
N MET A 242 6.37 -4.62 0.06
CA MET A 242 6.87 -5.98 -0.18
C MET A 242 8.32 -5.98 -0.71
N PHE A 243 8.65 -5.04 -1.61
CA PHE A 243 10.00 -4.90 -2.13
C PHE A 243 10.97 -4.38 -1.05
N GLU A 244 10.51 -3.46 -0.20
CA GLU A 244 11.30 -2.99 0.96
C GLU A 244 11.62 -4.15 1.91
N HIS A 245 10.65 -5.07 2.12
CA HIS A 245 10.88 -6.26 2.93
C HIS A 245 11.88 -7.21 2.27
N TYR A 246 11.74 -7.48 0.97
CA TYR A 246 12.71 -8.26 0.19
C TYR A 246 14.14 -7.73 0.37
N LEU A 247 14.35 -6.42 0.19
CA LEU A 247 15.66 -5.80 0.39
C LEU A 247 16.18 -5.97 1.82
N SER A 248 15.30 -5.94 2.83
CA SER A 248 15.71 -6.11 4.22
C SER A 248 16.19 -7.53 4.54
N GLU A 249 15.64 -8.54 3.87
CA GLU A 249 16.03 -9.94 4.04
C GLU A 249 17.37 -10.28 3.37
N LEU A 250 17.81 -9.48 2.39
CA LEU A 250 19.14 -9.63 1.81
C LEU A 250 20.26 -9.31 2.81
N GLY A 251 19.97 -8.53 3.84
CA GLY A 251 20.96 -8.10 4.84
C GLY A 251 21.74 -6.85 4.44
N ALA A 252 22.41 -6.23 5.42
CA ALA A 252 23.08 -4.94 5.24
C ALA A 252 24.29 -5.01 4.29
N ASP A 253 24.95 -6.18 4.26
CA ASP A 253 26.17 -6.43 3.48
C ASP A 253 25.88 -6.99 2.08
N ALA A 254 24.61 -7.16 1.72
CA ALA A 254 24.26 -7.64 0.39
C ALA A 254 24.66 -6.64 -0.71
N PRO A 255 25.06 -7.15 -1.88
CA PRO A 255 25.16 -6.38 -3.11
C PRO A 255 23.93 -5.49 -3.36
N LEU A 256 24.16 -4.31 -3.97
CA LEU A 256 23.05 -3.45 -4.37
C LEU A 256 22.23 -4.10 -5.49
N VAL A 257 20.93 -3.82 -5.52
CA VAL A 257 20.08 -4.20 -6.65
C VAL A 257 20.33 -3.27 -7.83
N ASP A 258 20.61 -3.84 -8.99
CA ASP A 258 20.64 -3.14 -10.27
C ASP A 258 19.21 -2.90 -10.76
N MET A 259 18.65 -1.74 -10.42
CA MET A 259 17.27 -1.38 -10.78
C MET A 259 17.07 -1.18 -12.28
N GLU A 260 18.11 -0.77 -13.02
CA GLU A 260 18.02 -0.49 -14.46
C GLU A 260 17.87 -1.79 -15.25
N SER A 261 18.60 -2.83 -14.84
CA SER A 261 18.53 -4.13 -15.48
C SER A 261 17.46 -5.05 -14.89
N SER A 262 16.87 -4.71 -13.75
CA SER A 262 15.78 -5.45 -13.12
C SER A 262 14.43 -5.13 -13.75
N VAL A 263 13.49 -6.06 -13.65
CA VAL A 263 12.17 -5.97 -14.30
C VAL A 263 11.06 -6.42 -13.36
N PHE A 264 9.89 -5.78 -13.47
CA PHE A 264 8.65 -6.27 -12.87
C PHE A 264 7.64 -6.62 -13.96
N VAL A 265 6.97 -7.76 -13.81
CA VAL A 265 6.05 -8.31 -14.80
C VAL A 265 4.69 -8.54 -14.15
N GLY A 266 3.62 -8.03 -14.73
CA GLY A 266 2.28 -8.19 -14.17
C GLY A 266 1.16 -7.84 -15.15
N ASP A 267 -0.04 -8.35 -14.89
CA ASP A 267 -1.21 -8.19 -15.75
C ASP A 267 -1.97 -6.89 -15.48
N ALA A 268 -1.90 -6.37 -14.24
CA ALA A 268 -2.54 -5.13 -13.83
C ALA A 268 -1.80 -3.90 -14.39
N ALA A 269 -1.90 -3.72 -15.71
CA ALA A 269 -1.08 -2.82 -16.50
C ALA A 269 -1.82 -1.55 -16.97
N GLY A 270 -3.09 -1.37 -16.62
CA GLY A 270 -3.89 -0.20 -17.02
C GLY A 270 -4.29 -0.19 -18.50
N ARG A 271 -4.25 -1.33 -19.18
CA ARG A 271 -4.72 -1.46 -20.57
C ARG A 271 -6.25 -1.50 -20.58
N LYS A 272 -6.85 -1.27 -21.74
CA LYS A 272 -8.30 -1.40 -21.92
C LYS A 272 -8.76 -2.82 -21.54
N GLY A 273 -9.58 -2.91 -20.49
CA GLY A 273 -10.11 -4.18 -19.96
C GLY A 273 -9.34 -4.74 -18.76
N ASP A 274 -8.16 -4.20 -18.44
CA ASP A 274 -7.47 -4.55 -17.19
C ASP A 274 -8.29 -4.03 -15.99
N PHE A 275 -8.30 -4.79 -14.89
CA PHE A 275 -9.07 -4.41 -13.70
C PHE A 275 -8.44 -3.25 -12.92
N SER A 276 -7.13 -3.02 -13.06
CA SER A 276 -6.37 -1.93 -12.44
C SER A 276 -5.02 -1.72 -13.15
N ALA A 277 -4.24 -0.74 -12.67
CA ALA A 277 -2.86 -0.51 -13.08
C ALA A 277 -1.86 -0.78 -11.93
N GLY A 278 -2.26 -1.58 -10.93
CA GLY A 278 -1.49 -1.75 -9.69
C GLY A 278 -0.09 -2.32 -9.87
N ASP A 279 0.15 -3.14 -10.89
CA ASP A 279 1.45 -3.73 -11.19
C ASP A 279 2.38 -2.76 -11.90
N ARG A 280 1.84 -2.03 -12.89
CA ARG A 280 2.58 -0.96 -13.58
C ARG A 280 2.98 0.14 -12.59
N LYS A 281 2.02 0.62 -11.80
CA LYS A 281 2.25 1.62 -10.75
C LYS A 281 3.24 1.15 -9.68
N PHE A 282 3.29 -0.14 -9.37
CA PHE A 282 4.30 -0.72 -8.47
C PHE A 282 5.70 -0.63 -9.07
N ALA A 283 5.85 -1.00 -10.35
CA ALA A 283 7.12 -0.89 -11.07
C ALA A 283 7.59 0.57 -11.17
N GLU A 284 6.68 1.50 -11.52
CA GLU A 284 6.95 2.94 -11.60
C GLU A 284 7.41 3.51 -10.25
N ASN A 285 6.75 3.13 -9.15
CA ASN A 285 7.15 3.53 -7.79
C ASN A 285 8.55 3.06 -7.40
N LEU A 286 9.00 1.93 -7.94
CA LEU A 286 10.33 1.38 -7.72
C LEU A 286 11.37 1.88 -8.74
N GLY A 287 10.93 2.50 -9.83
CA GLY A 287 11.79 2.86 -10.96
C GLY A 287 12.28 1.64 -11.75
N LEU A 288 11.46 0.58 -11.84
CA LEU A 288 11.77 -0.65 -12.58
C LEU A 288 11.21 -0.59 -13.99
N LYS A 289 11.87 -1.31 -14.91
CA LYS A 289 11.24 -1.66 -16.18
C LYS A 289 10.00 -2.50 -15.91
N PHE A 290 8.88 -2.15 -16.55
CA PHE A 290 7.64 -2.92 -16.50
C PHE A 290 7.43 -3.68 -17.80
N LEU A 291 6.95 -4.93 -17.71
CA LEU A 291 6.48 -5.71 -18.85
C LEU A 291 5.12 -6.36 -18.52
N THR A 292 4.29 -6.59 -19.53
CA THR A 292 3.10 -7.47 -19.37
C THR A 292 3.47 -8.94 -19.57
N PRO A 293 2.60 -9.90 -19.18
CA PRO A 293 2.84 -11.32 -19.43
C PRO A 293 3.01 -11.61 -20.93
N GLU A 294 2.21 -10.97 -21.78
CA GLU A 294 2.29 -11.12 -23.24
C GLU A 294 3.63 -10.61 -23.80
N GLU A 295 4.08 -9.43 -23.35
CA GLU A 295 5.36 -8.85 -23.76
C GLU A 295 6.54 -9.76 -23.37
N LEU A 296 6.54 -10.35 -22.17
CA LEU A 296 7.64 -11.20 -21.71
C LEU A 296 7.60 -12.63 -22.27
N PHE A 297 6.44 -13.28 -22.22
CA PHE A 297 6.31 -14.71 -22.47
C PHE A 297 5.98 -15.05 -23.92
N LEU A 298 5.40 -14.11 -24.67
CA LEU A 298 5.01 -14.26 -26.08
C LEU A 298 5.80 -13.34 -27.02
N ASN A 299 6.58 -12.38 -26.48
CA ASN A 299 7.25 -11.34 -27.24
C ASN A 299 6.27 -10.49 -28.09
N GLU A 300 5.06 -10.25 -27.55
CA GLU A 300 4.12 -9.33 -28.18
C GLU A 300 4.58 -7.87 -28.02
N GLU A 301 4.14 -7.01 -28.95
CA GLU A 301 4.37 -5.57 -28.85
C GLU A 301 3.58 -4.94 -27.70
N PRO A 302 4.13 -3.89 -27.05
CA PRO A 302 3.43 -3.20 -25.97
C PRO A 302 2.08 -2.64 -26.40
N ARG A 303 1.06 -2.88 -25.58
CA ARG A 303 -0.28 -2.33 -25.80
C ARG A 303 -0.44 -0.98 -25.11
N PRO A 304 -1.25 -0.05 -25.66
CA PRO A 304 -1.50 1.23 -25.03
C PRO A 304 -2.20 1.05 -23.68
N TYR A 305 -1.85 1.91 -22.73
CA TYR A 305 -2.43 1.96 -21.39
C TYR A 305 -2.75 3.41 -21.01
N GLU A 306 -3.63 3.57 -20.02
CA GLU A 306 -3.96 4.85 -19.44
C GLU A 306 -3.99 4.73 -17.92
N LEU A 307 -3.29 5.64 -17.23
CA LEU A 307 -3.35 5.71 -15.78
C LEU A 307 -4.50 6.62 -15.35
N ASP A 308 -5.21 6.21 -14.31
CA ASP A 308 -6.30 6.98 -13.68
C ASP A 308 -5.81 8.29 -13.03
N LEU A 309 -4.55 8.32 -12.62
CA LEU A 309 -3.88 9.47 -12.05
C LEU A 309 -2.37 9.38 -12.24
N ASP A 310 -1.79 10.44 -12.78
CA ASP A 310 -0.36 10.75 -12.68
C ASP A 310 -0.15 11.84 -11.63
N PRO A 311 0.21 11.50 -10.38
CA PRO A 311 0.42 12.48 -9.33
C PRO A 311 1.58 13.44 -9.64
N ALA A 312 2.60 13.00 -10.38
CA ALA A 312 3.77 13.83 -10.67
C ALA A 312 3.43 14.99 -11.63
N SER A 313 2.38 14.84 -12.45
CA SER A 313 1.89 15.87 -13.37
C SER A 313 1.03 16.96 -12.71
N LEU A 314 0.54 16.72 -11.48
CA LEU A 314 -0.40 17.64 -10.82
C LEU A 314 0.27 18.94 -10.36
N PRO A 315 -0.50 20.06 -10.33
CA PRO A 315 0.04 21.37 -10.02
C PRO A 315 0.58 21.44 -8.59
N ARG A 316 1.70 22.15 -8.44
CA ARG A 316 2.32 22.48 -7.16
C ARG A 316 2.25 23.98 -6.94
N SER A 317 2.10 24.39 -5.69
CA SER A 317 2.14 25.79 -5.31
C SER A 317 2.88 26.00 -4.00
N ALA A 318 3.64 27.08 -3.94
CA ALA A 318 4.22 27.59 -2.70
C ALA A 318 3.31 28.65 -2.05
N VAL A 319 2.29 29.12 -2.79
CA VAL A 319 1.39 30.18 -2.35
C VAL A 319 0.27 29.57 -1.50
N ALA A 320 -0.13 30.29 -0.47
CA ALA A 320 -1.29 29.92 0.33
C ALA A 320 -2.56 29.86 -0.55
N PRO A 321 -3.51 28.97 -0.25
CA PRO A 321 -4.82 28.98 -0.90
C PRO A 321 -5.45 30.37 -0.77
N ALA A 322 -6.12 30.83 -1.83
CA ALA A 322 -6.81 32.11 -1.85
C ALA A 322 -8.02 32.08 -0.89
N PHE A 323 -7.79 32.39 0.38
CA PHE A 323 -8.83 32.60 1.37
C PHE A 323 -8.38 33.66 2.37
N GLU A 324 -9.24 34.64 2.59
CA GLU A 324 -9.00 35.74 3.51
C GLU A 324 -10.12 35.83 4.53
N LYS A 325 -9.75 36.17 5.77
CA LYS A 325 -10.70 36.54 6.83
C LYS A 325 -11.22 37.94 6.53
N LYS A 326 -12.47 38.05 6.11
CA LYS A 326 -13.08 39.30 5.62
C LYS A 326 -13.92 39.99 6.68
N HIS A 327 -14.32 39.26 7.72
CA HIS A 327 -15.23 39.75 8.74
C HIS A 327 -14.69 39.50 10.15
N PRO A 328 -15.11 40.32 11.14
CA PRO A 328 -14.68 40.15 12.52
C PRO A 328 -15.08 38.79 13.12
N LEU A 329 -16.27 38.29 12.77
CA LEU A 329 -16.81 37.03 13.25
C LEU A 329 -17.37 36.21 12.09
N GLU A 330 -16.86 35.00 11.91
CA GLU A 330 -17.24 34.13 10.79
C GLU A 330 -17.52 32.69 11.24
N VAL A 331 -18.47 32.05 10.57
CA VAL A 331 -18.66 30.60 10.58
C VAL A 331 -18.33 30.09 9.18
N VAL A 332 -17.17 29.47 9.03
CA VAL A 332 -16.69 28.94 7.75
C VAL A 332 -16.96 27.44 7.68
N VAL A 333 -17.72 27.00 6.68
CA VAL A 333 -18.01 25.59 6.45
C VAL A 333 -17.13 25.05 5.32
N LEU A 334 -16.31 24.04 5.61
CA LEU A 334 -15.60 23.31 4.58
C LEU A 334 -16.53 22.31 3.88
N CYS A 335 -16.53 22.28 2.56
CA CYS A 335 -17.27 21.29 1.78
C CYS A 335 -16.29 20.52 0.88
N GLY A 336 -16.34 19.19 0.88
CA GLY A 336 -15.52 18.38 -0.03
C GLY A 336 -15.34 16.93 0.42
N ARG A 337 -14.92 16.07 -0.51
CA ARG A 337 -14.73 14.62 -0.30
C ARG A 337 -13.78 14.31 0.86
N PRO A 338 -13.93 13.19 1.59
CA PRO A 338 -12.84 12.68 2.41
C PRO A 338 -11.55 12.58 1.58
N GLY A 339 -10.39 12.90 2.15
CA GLY A 339 -9.12 12.94 1.38
C GLY A 339 -8.90 14.20 0.52
N SER A 340 -9.84 15.16 0.49
CA SER A 340 -9.69 16.37 -0.35
C SER A 340 -8.67 17.40 0.14
N GLY A 341 -8.13 17.25 1.36
CA GLY A 341 -7.16 18.20 1.95
C GLY A 341 -7.74 19.17 2.99
N LYS A 342 -9.04 19.09 3.30
CA LYS A 342 -9.73 19.98 4.27
C LYS A 342 -8.98 20.18 5.59
N SER A 343 -8.66 19.10 6.31
CA SER A 343 -7.98 19.24 7.60
C SER A 343 -6.58 19.85 7.47
N THR A 344 -5.89 19.62 6.35
CA THR A 344 -4.60 20.26 6.07
C THR A 344 -4.80 21.75 5.82
N LEU A 345 -5.81 22.13 5.02
CA LEU A 345 -6.20 23.52 4.79
C LEU A 345 -6.52 24.23 6.11
N THR A 346 -7.33 23.59 6.96
CA THR A 346 -7.71 24.13 8.27
C THR A 346 -6.49 24.40 9.14
N THR A 347 -5.67 23.38 9.37
CA THR A 347 -4.55 23.49 10.32
C THR A 347 -3.45 24.41 9.82
N LYS A 348 -3.15 24.42 8.51
CA LYS A 348 -2.04 25.22 7.97
C LYS A 348 -2.41 26.66 7.68
N TYR A 349 -3.67 26.97 7.39
CA TYR A 349 -4.06 28.30 6.90
C TYR A 349 -5.17 28.96 7.71
N LEU A 350 -6.20 28.22 8.13
CA LEU A 350 -7.33 28.82 8.86
C LEU A 350 -7.04 29.02 10.34
N VAL A 351 -6.45 28.03 11.02
CA VAL A 351 -6.06 28.19 12.43
C VAL A 351 -5.08 29.36 12.64
N PRO A 352 -4.03 29.54 11.81
CA PRO A 352 -3.17 30.73 11.90
C PRO A 352 -3.88 32.07 11.64
N LEU A 353 -5.03 32.08 10.95
CA LEU A 353 -5.87 33.28 10.78
C LEU A 353 -6.80 33.54 11.98
N GLY A 354 -6.67 32.76 13.07
CA GLY A 354 -7.48 32.89 14.28
C GLY A 354 -8.88 32.30 14.13
N TYR A 355 -8.99 31.15 13.48
CA TYR A 355 -10.21 30.34 13.51
C TYR A 355 -10.06 29.14 14.45
N GLU A 356 -11.08 28.94 15.27
CA GLU A 356 -11.21 27.75 16.10
C GLU A 356 -11.75 26.57 15.27
N ARG A 357 -11.06 25.43 15.36
CA ARG A 357 -11.37 24.25 14.54
C ARG A 357 -12.41 23.37 15.22
N ILE A 358 -13.55 23.21 14.55
CA ILE A 358 -14.59 22.27 14.94
C ILE A 358 -14.47 21.01 14.09
N ASN A 359 -14.12 19.88 14.72
CA ASN A 359 -13.93 18.60 14.04
C ASN A 359 -14.58 17.45 14.83
N GLN A 360 -15.48 16.71 14.19
CA GLN A 360 -16.24 15.63 14.83
C GLN A 360 -15.40 14.39 15.17
N ASP A 361 -14.31 14.11 14.46
CA ASP A 361 -13.43 12.98 14.78
C ASP A 361 -12.77 13.18 16.16
N ILE A 362 -12.53 14.45 16.53
CA ILE A 362 -11.99 14.88 17.82
C ILE A 362 -13.09 14.95 18.87
N LEU A 363 -14.18 15.68 18.59
CA LEU A 363 -15.27 15.95 19.53
C LEU A 363 -16.29 14.80 19.65
N LYS A 364 -16.14 13.75 18.83
CA LYS A 364 -16.92 12.51 18.74
C LYS A 364 -18.36 12.67 18.22
N THR A 365 -19.13 13.62 18.73
CA THR A 365 -20.55 13.77 18.36
C THR A 365 -20.84 15.13 17.73
N LYS A 366 -21.87 15.17 16.86
CA LYS A 366 -22.33 16.41 16.22
C LYS A 366 -22.79 17.45 17.24
N ASP A 367 -23.49 17.02 18.29
CA ASP A 367 -23.96 17.94 19.34
C ASP A 367 -22.81 18.58 20.11
N LYS A 368 -21.73 17.84 20.38
CA LYS A 368 -20.51 18.41 20.98
C LYS A 368 -19.86 19.43 20.05
N CYS A 369 -19.86 19.18 18.74
CA CYS A 369 -19.37 20.14 17.76
C CYS A 369 -20.21 21.43 17.73
N ILE A 370 -21.54 21.30 17.76
CA ILE A 370 -22.47 22.44 17.80
C ILE A 370 -22.26 23.26 19.08
N LYS A 371 -22.18 22.60 20.24
CA LYS A 371 -21.95 23.28 21.52
C LYS A 371 -20.60 24.01 21.55
N ALA A 372 -19.53 23.37 21.05
CA ALA A 372 -18.21 24.00 20.96
C ALA A 372 -18.23 25.23 20.04
N ALA A 373 -18.81 25.09 18.84
CA ALA A 373 -18.94 26.20 17.90
C ALA A 373 -19.70 27.39 18.52
N GLN A 374 -20.81 27.11 19.21
CA GLN A 374 -21.59 28.14 19.91
C GLN A 374 -20.82 28.80 21.07
N GLY A 375 -19.95 28.06 21.75
CA GLY A 375 -19.09 28.60 22.81
C GLY A 375 -18.13 29.66 22.26
N TYR A 376 -17.31 29.28 21.28
CA TYR A 376 -16.35 30.18 20.63
C TYR A 376 -17.02 31.42 20.02
N LEU A 377 -18.16 31.24 19.34
CA LEU A 377 -18.88 32.37 18.76
C LEU A 377 -19.41 33.36 19.81
N LYS A 378 -19.75 32.90 21.02
CA LYS A 378 -20.14 33.79 22.13
C LYS A 378 -18.95 34.58 22.67
N GLU A 379 -17.76 34.02 22.59
CA GLU A 379 -16.50 34.66 22.99
C GLU A 379 -15.95 35.58 21.88
N GLY A 380 -16.65 35.69 20.74
CA GLY A 380 -16.25 36.52 19.61
C GLY A 380 -15.20 35.87 18.70
N GLU A 381 -15.01 34.55 18.82
CA GLU A 381 -14.04 33.80 18.04
C GLU A 381 -14.69 33.18 16.80
N SER A 382 -14.03 33.33 15.64
CA SER A 382 -14.50 32.73 14.39
C SER A 382 -14.23 31.24 14.39
N VAL A 383 -15.13 30.46 13.77
CA VAL A 383 -15.03 29.00 13.76
C VAL A 383 -14.97 28.45 12.35
N VAL A 384 -14.23 27.36 12.17
CA VAL A 384 -14.20 26.57 10.94
C VAL A 384 -14.72 25.15 11.21
N ILE A 385 -15.71 24.75 10.42
CA ILE A 385 -16.30 23.41 10.49
C ILE A 385 -15.53 22.47 9.54
N ASP A 386 -14.56 21.75 10.09
CA ASP A 386 -13.74 20.77 9.37
C ASP A 386 -14.44 19.39 9.35
N ALA A 387 -15.41 19.27 8.44
CA ALA A 387 -16.11 18.03 8.12
C ALA A 387 -16.37 17.95 6.61
N THR A 388 -16.96 16.86 6.12
CA THR A 388 -17.26 16.69 4.69
C THR A 388 -18.39 17.61 4.21
N ASN A 389 -19.38 17.86 5.06
CA ASN A 389 -20.54 18.72 4.82
C ASN A 389 -21.16 18.53 3.42
N SER A 390 -21.45 17.27 3.07
CA SER A 390 -21.79 16.86 1.71
C SER A 390 -23.18 17.32 1.26
N SER A 391 -24.17 17.39 2.15
CA SER A 391 -25.55 17.77 1.81
C SER A 391 -25.93 19.16 2.32
N ARG A 392 -26.92 19.78 1.66
CA ARG A 392 -27.54 21.04 2.09
C ARG A 392 -28.06 20.95 3.53
N ASP A 393 -28.73 19.86 3.89
CA ASP A 393 -29.23 19.65 5.26
C ASP A 393 -28.12 19.66 6.31
N THR A 394 -26.95 19.12 5.98
CA THR A 394 -25.80 19.13 6.90
C THR A 394 -25.29 20.55 7.09
N ARG A 395 -25.25 21.35 6.02
CA ARG A 395 -24.81 22.75 6.04
C ARG A 395 -25.83 23.68 6.69
N ALA A 396 -27.13 23.41 6.52
CA ALA A 396 -28.22 24.15 7.15
C ALA A 396 -28.16 24.14 8.68
N VAL A 397 -27.65 23.06 9.29
CA VAL A 397 -27.41 23.03 10.74
C VAL A 397 -26.38 24.08 11.17
N TRP A 398 -25.31 24.25 10.39
CA TRP A 398 -24.28 25.25 10.67
C TRP A 398 -24.75 26.67 10.36
N LYS A 399 -25.60 26.85 9.35
CA LYS A 399 -26.31 28.10 9.10
C LYS A 399 -27.13 28.52 10.32
N GLY A 400 -27.89 27.58 10.90
CA GLY A 400 -28.64 27.83 12.13
C GLY A 400 -27.77 28.14 13.37
N VAL A 401 -26.51 27.70 13.38
CA VAL A 401 -25.53 28.11 14.42
C VAL A 401 -25.07 29.55 14.16
N ALA A 402 -24.73 29.90 12.91
CA ALA A 402 -24.33 31.25 12.53
C ALA A 402 -25.45 32.27 12.80
N ASP A 403 -26.69 31.96 12.47
CA ASP A 403 -27.84 32.87 12.65
C ASP A 403 -28.13 33.21 14.12
N LYS A 404 -27.73 32.34 15.04
CA LYS A 404 -27.87 32.58 16.49
C LYS A 404 -26.71 33.40 17.06
N ALA A 405 -25.59 33.51 16.34
CA ALA A 405 -24.43 34.29 16.74
C ALA A 405 -24.53 35.70 16.13
N LYS A 406 -24.82 36.70 16.97
CA LYS A 406 -25.02 38.08 16.52
C LYS A 406 -23.78 38.60 15.78
N GLY A 407 -23.95 38.98 14.52
CA GLY A 407 -22.89 39.53 13.68
C GLY A 407 -21.96 38.50 13.02
N ALA A 408 -22.22 37.20 13.19
CA ALA A 408 -21.44 36.16 12.52
C ALA A 408 -21.82 36.05 11.03
N VAL A 409 -20.80 36.05 10.16
CA VAL A 409 -20.98 35.85 8.71
C VAL A 409 -20.80 34.38 8.35
N PHE A 410 -21.76 33.82 7.63
CA PHE A 410 -21.73 32.41 7.19
C PHE A 410 -21.08 32.28 5.81
N ARG A 411 -19.99 31.53 5.70
CA ARG A 411 -19.19 31.40 4.47
C ARG A 411 -18.85 29.94 4.17
N CYS A 412 -18.54 29.62 2.92
CA CYS A 412 -18.13 28.28 2.51
C CYS A 412 -16.77 28.29 1.84
N ILE A 413 -15.96 27.25 2.12
CA ILE A 413 -14.83 26.89 1.28
C ILE A 413 -15.12 25.52 0.66
N TYR A 414 -15.23 25.48 -0.68
CA TYR A 414 -15.52 24.28 -1.43
C TYR A 414 -14.26 23.72 -2.09
N LEU A 415 -13.82 22.53 -1.68
CA LEU A 415 -12.69 21.83 -2.29
C LEU A 415 -13.17 20.89 -3.39
N THR A 416 -12.76 21.15 -4.63
CA THR A 416 -13.19 20.47 -5.85
C THR A 416 -12.42 19.19 -6.17
N THR A 417 -11.42 18.84 -5.34
CA THR A 417 -10.52 17.68 -5.51
C THR A 417 -11.25 16.43 -6.02
N SER A 418 -10.76 15.87 -7.12
CA SER A 418 -11.38 14.71 -7.80
C SER A 418 -11.41 13.46 -6.91
N GLU A 419 -12.31 12.52 -7.23
CA GLU A 419 -12.47 11.26 -6.47
C GLU A 419 -11.16 10.45 -6.45
N THR A 420 -10.53 10.23 -7.61
CA THR A 420 -9.26 9.51 -7.75
C THR A 420 -8.15 10.14 -6.91
N LEU A 421 -8.04 11.47 -6.95
CA LEU A 421 -7.02 12.19 -6.18
C LEU A 421 -7.30 12.15 -4.67
N CYS A 422 -8.57 12.13 -4.27
CA CYS A 422 -8.91 11.96 -2.86
C CYS A 422 -8.52 10.57 -2.33
N TYR A 423 -8.69 9.50 -3.14
CA TYR A 423 -8.19 8.16 -2.80
C TYR A 423 -6.67 8.13 -2.70
N HIS A 424 -5.98 8.78 -3.63
CA HIS A 424 -4.53 8.94 -3.60
C HIS A 424 -4.08 9.67 -2.31
N ASN A 425 -4.65 10.83 -1.99
CA ASN A 425 -4.31 11.61 -0.80
C ASN A 425 -4.58 10.84 0.50
N ASP A 426 -5.67 10.09 0.56
CA ASP A 426 -5.96 9.21 1.70
C ASP A 426 -4.89 8.12 1.83
N GLY A 427 -4.47 7.51 0.72
CA GLY A 427 -3.39 6.54 0.68
C GLY A 427 -2.05 7.12 1.12
N VAL A 428 -1.67 8.31 0.64
CA VAL A 428 -0.48 9.04 1.08
C VAL A 428 -0.53 9.25 2.60
N ARG A 429 -1.63 9.78 3.10
CA ARG A 429 -1.78 10.10 4.52
C ARG A 429 -1.70 8.84 5.38
N ALA A 430 -2.43 7.79 5.01
CA ALA A 430 -2.51 6.57 5.81
C ALA A 430 -1.24 5.71 5.76
N TYR A 431 -0.52 5.67 4.63
CA TYR A 431 0.50 4.65 4.39
C TYR A 431 1.89 5.18 4.09
N SER A 432 2.08 6.51 3.94
CA SER A 432 3.42 7.05 3.64
C SER A 432 4.43 6.87 4.76
N GLY A 433 3.98 6.72 6.01
CA GLY A 433 4.84 6.73 7.19
C GLY A 433 5.48 8.09 7.48
N MET A 434 5.14 9.14 6.72
CA MET A 434 5.70 10.48 6.91
C MET A 434 4.82 11.29 7.88
N LYS A 435 5.35 11.58 9.07
CA LYS A 435 4.60 12.29 10.13
C LYS A 435 4.11 13.68 9.68
N SER A 436 4.84 14.39 8.83
CA SER A 436 4.42 15.71 8.34
C SER A 436 3.20 15.65 7.40
N LEU A 437 3.04 14.55 6.65
CA LEU A 437 1.86 14.29 5.81
C LEU A 437 0.68 13.69 6.59
N ASN A 438 0.94 13.12 7.77
CA ASN A 438 -0.10 12.58 8.66
C ASN A 438 0.14 12.90 10.15
N PRO A 439 0.04 14.19 10.55
CA PRO A 439 0.36 14.62 11.91
C PRO A 439 -0.57 14.03 12.97
N GLU A 440 -1.81 13.68 12.58
CA GLU A 440 -2.85 13.11 13.44
C GLU A 440 -2.87 11.58 13.44
N ASN A 441 -1.91 10.92 12.79
CA ASN A 441 -1.82 9.45 12.67
C ASN A 441 -3.14 8.80 12.20
N ARG A 442 -3.80 9.41 11.21
CA ARG A 442 -5.05 8.90 10.66
C ARG A 442 -4.84 7.62 9.87
N THR A 443 -5.76 6.68 10.05
CA THR A 443 -5.89 5.50 9.18
C THR A 443 -6.64 5.87 7.89
N SER A 444 -6.56 4.99 6.88
CA SER A 444 -7.27 5.19 5.61
C SER A 444 -8.77 5.29 5.84
N VAL A 445 -9.38 6.23 5.13
CA VAL A 445 -10.82 6.40 5.10
C VAL A 445 -11.42 5.24 4.31
N GLY A 446 -12.20 4.40 4.98
CA GLY A 446 -12.86 3.26 4.34
C GLY A 446 -13.74 3.68 3.15
N SER A 447 -13.85 2.79 2.14
CA SER A 447 -14.57 3.06 0.89
C SER A 447 -16.03 3.49 1.08
N MET A 448 -16.66 3.08 2.17
CA MET A 448 -18.03 3.48 2.51
C MET A 448 -18.19 4.99 2.71
N ALA A 449 -17.18 5.67 3.27
CA ALA A 449 -17.24 7.12 3.48
C ALA A 449 -17.20 7.88 2.14
N PHE A 450 -16.38 7.42 1.18
CA PHE A 450 -16.35 7.96 -0.18
C PHE A 450 -17.69 7.74 -0.90
N ARG A 451 -18.24 6.53 -0.84
CA ARG A 451 -19.55 6.20 -1.43
C ARG A 451 -20.68 7.02 -0.82
N THR A 452 -20.69 7.16 0.51
CA THR A 452 -21.69 7.96 1.23
C THR A 452 -21.60 9.44 0.88
N PHE A 453 -20.37 9.97 0.73
CA PHE A 453 -20.21 11.34 0.25
C PHE A 453 -20.80 11.48 -1.15
N LYS A 454 -20.43 10.60 -2.09
CA LYS A 454 -20.89 10.64 -3.48
C LYS A 454 -22.41 10.61 -3.60
N SER A 455 -23.09 9.76 -2.82
CA SER A 455 -24.55 9.65 -2.87
C SER A 455 -25.29 10.83 -2.25
N LYS A 456 -24.68 11.52 -1.26
CA LYS A 456 -25.30 12.65 -0.55
C LYS A 456 -24.84 14.02 -1.04
N PHE A 457 -23.85 14.07 -1.93
CA PHE A 457 -23.22 15.32 -2.30
C PHE A 457 -24.18 16.22 -3.09
N GLN A 458 -24.31 17.44 -2.60
CA GLN A 458 -24.99 18.54 -3.25
C GLN A 458 -24.02 19.72 -3.22
N GLU A 459 -23.67 20.25 -4.39
CA GLU A 459 -22.75 21.37 -4.51
C GLU A 459 -23.24 22.57 -3.68
N PRO A 460 -22.35 23.25 -2.92
CA PRO A 460 -22.74 24.40 -2.12
C PRO A 460 -23.21 25.54 -3.03
N HIS A 461 -24.31 26.19 -2.65
CA HIS A 461 -24.88 27.30 -3.41
C HIS A 461 -25.23 28.47 -2.50
N VAL A 462 -25.10 29.70 -3.01
CA VAL A 462 -25.35 30.94 -2.23
C VAL A 462 -26.77 31.01 -1.65
N SER A 463 -27.74 30.34 -2.27
CA SER A 463 -29.12 30.22 -1.78
C SER A 463 -29.24 29.49 -0.43
N GLU A 464 -28.19 28.80 0.03
CA GLU A 464 -28.12 28.23 1.38
C GLU A 464 -27.84 29.29 2.46
N GLY A 465 -27.65 30.54 2.05
CA GLY A 465 -27.38 31.68 2.92
C GLY A 465 -25.89 31.91 3.19
N PHE A 466 -25.01 31.44 2.31
CA PHE A 466 -23.60 31.80 2.31
C PHE A 466 -23.41 33.21 1.77
N GLN A 467 -22.59 34.02 2.44
CA GLN A 467 -22.18 35.34 1.96
C GLN A 467 -21.31 35.22 0.69
N ASP A 468 -20.39 34.25 0.69
CA ASP A 468 -19.59 33.85 -0.46
C ASP A 468 -19.16 32.39 -0.34
N ILE A 469 -18.82 31.82 -1.49
CA ILE A 469 -18.28 30.47 -1.62
C ILE A 469 -16.90 30.61 -2.27
N THR A 470 -15.87 30.29 -1.51
CA THR A 470 -14.50 30.23 -2.02
C THR A 470 -14.25 28.84 -2.59
N VAL A 471 -14.11 28.73 -3.90
CA VAL A 471 -13.78 27.48 -4.58
C VAL A 471 -12.26 27.29 -4.56
N VAL A 472 -11.81 26.12 -4.11
CA VAL A 472 -10.38 25.80 -3.98
C VAL A 472 -10.10 24.52 -4.78
N ASP A 473 -9.42 24.72 -5.91
CA ASP A 473 -8.87 23.62 -6.68
C ASP A 473 -7.66 22.99 -6.00
N PHE A 474 -7.40 21.74 -6.36
CA PHE A 474 -6.27 21.02 -5.79
C PHE A 474 -4.95 21.56 -6.34
N GLU A 475 -4.06 21.92 -5.42
CA GLU A 475 -2.64 22.09 -5.70
C GLU A 475 -1.85 21.46 -4.55
N PHE A 476 -0.77 20.75 -4.87
CA PHE A 476 0.11 20.22 -3.85
C PHE A 476 0.89 21.36 -3.19
N ARG A 477 0.79 21.47 -1.86
CA ARG A 477 1.48 22.47 -1.03
C ARG A 477 2.27 21.79 0.09
N GLY A 478 3.55 21.57 -0.18
CA GLY A 478 4.47 20.89 0.73
C GLY A 478 5.91 21.07 0.28
N THR A 479 6.82 20.59 1.13
CA THR A 479 8.26 20.56 0.84
C THR A 479 8.58 19.61 -0.32
N ASP A 480 9.77 19.70 -0.91
CA ASP A 480 10.19 18.75 -1.95
C ASP A 480 10.24 17.31 -1.43
N ALA A 481 10.67 17.10 -0.18
CA ALA A 481 10.68 15.77 0.43
C ALA A 481 9.26 15.19 0.60
N GLU A 482 8.28 16.04 0.93
CA GLU A 482 6.87 15.64 0.98
C GLU A 482 6.32 15.33 -0.42
N PHE A 483 6.70 16.14 -1.42
CA PHE A 483 6.30 15.93 -2.81
C PHE A 483 6.88 14.62 -3.37
N ASP A 484 8.14 14.29 -3.07
CA ASP A 484 8.77 13.05 -3.52
C ASP A 484 8.10 11.77 -2.99
N ILE A 485 7.41 11.89 -1.86
CA ILE A 485 6.59 10.81 -1.30
C ILE A 485 5.19 10.88 -1.90
N TRP A 486 4.57 12.06 -1.92
CA TRP A 486 3.21 12.24 -2.41
C TRP A 486 3.09 11.85 -3.88
N LYS A 487 4.05 12.20 -4.74
CA LYS A 487 4.00 11.95 -6.19
C LYS A 487 4.05 10.47 -6.60
N ARG A 488 4.28 9.55 -5.67
CA ARG A 488 4.24 8.10 -5.89
C ARG A 488 2.80 7.61 -6.04
N HIS A 489 2.58 6.43 -6.60
CA HIS A 489 1.25 5.83 -6.65
C HIS A 489 0.88 5.20 -5.31
N TRP A 490 -0.17 5.73 -4.66
CA TRP A 490 -0.66 5.23 -3.36
C TRP A 490 -2.00 4.47 -3.44
N ALA A 491 -2.69 4.57 -4.58
CA ALA A 491 -3.96 3.92 -4.86
C ALA A 491 -3.82 2.92 -6.03
N PRO A 492 -4.43 1.71 -5.94
CA PRO A 492 -4.42 0.69 -7.00
C PRO A 492 -4.84 1.20 -8.36
#